data_AF-A0A7R7VMD4-F1
#
_entry.id   AF-A0A7R7VMD4-F1
#
_cell.length_a   1.000
_cell.length_b   1.000
_cell.length_c   1.000
_cell.angle_alpha   90.00
_cell.angle_beta   90.00
_cell.angle_gamma   90.00
#
_symmetry.space_group_name_H-M   'P 1'
#
loop_
_entity.id
_entity.type
_entity.pdbx_description
1 polymer ?
#
loop_
_entity_poly.entity_id
_entity_poly.type
_entity_poly.pdbx_seq_one_letter_code
_entity_poly.pdbx_strand_id
1 'polypeptide(L)'
;MLGKLLDIRSQDSTLMKLSTGKQWGVSRARWPVKSAHFLADLLKNAEANADTKGLDTGALIVKHIQVNQAPKGRRRTYRAHGRINPYMTNPCHIELILTEGEEVVQKAPVAKETHLSSRQRGTQIRRALIEA
;
A
#
# COMPACT_ATOMS: atom_id res chain seq x y z
N MET A 1 -13.21 -9.08 20.63
CA MET A 1 -11.96 -8.34 20.96
C MET A 1 -10.99 -8.30 19.78
N LEU A 2 -11.33 -7.67 18.65
CA LEU A 2 -10.39 -7.48 17.54
C LEU A 2 -10.53 -6.05 17.02
N GLY A 3 -10.05 -5.10 17.84
CA GLY A 3 -9.69 -3.79 17.30
C GLY A 3 -8.38 -3.98 16.55
N LYS A 4 -8.38 -3.76 15.23
CA LYS A 4 -7.14 -3.74 14.43
C LYS A 4 -6.56 -2.31 14.50
N LEU A 5 -5.29 -2.24 14.92
CA LEU A 5 -4.55 -1.00 15.18
C LEU A 5 -4.13 -0.38 13.85
N LEU A 6 -4.38 0.92 13.65
CA LEU A 6 -3.97 1.64 12.44
C LEU A 6 -2.88 2.66 12.77
N ASP A 7 -1.80 2.57 12.00
CA ASP A 7 -0.66 3.49 12.03
C ASP A 7 -1.01 4.80 11.30
N ILE A 8 -0.74 5.94 11.93
CA ILE A 8 -1.02 7.28 11.38
C ILE A 8 0.32 7.98 11.17
N ARG A 9 0.93 7.77 9.98
CA ARG A 9 2.24 8.34 9.63
C ARG A 9 2.20 9.79 9.12
N SER A 10 1.08 10.24 8.55
CA SER A 10 1.05 11.46 7.72
C SER A 10 0.28 12.65 8.31
N GLN A 11 -0.51 12.45 9.36
CA GLN A 11 -1.35 13.51 9.94
C GLN A 11 -1.20 13.44 11.46
N ASP A 12 -1.05 14.60 12.09
CA ASP A 12 -1.09 14.84 13.53
C ASP A 12 0.23 14.82 14.32
N SER A 13 0.80 16.02 14.41
CA SER A 13 1.80 16.39 15.43
C SER A 13 1.24 16.42 16.86
N THR A 14 -0.09 16.45 17.05
CA THR A 14 -0.77 16.70 18.33
C THR A 14 -1.34 15.46 19.02
N LEU A 15 -1.31 14.28 18.39
CA LEU A 15 -1.84 13.07 18.99
C LEU A 15 -0.99 12.59 20.18
N MET A 16 -1.67 12.28 21.29
CA MET A 16 -1.09 11.56 22.43
C MET A 16 -0.46 10.22 22.01
N LYS A 17 0.63 9.85 22.67
CA LYS A 17 1.34 8.58 22.44
C LYS A 17 0.57 7.41 23.06
N LEU A 18 0.58 6.25 22.41
CA LEU A 18 -0.04 5.01 22.91
C LEU A 18 0.98 3.87 22.86
N SER A 19 0.97 3.00 23.87
CA SER A 19 1.89 1.85 23.95
C SER A 19 1.68 0.84 22.83
N THR A 20 0.45 0.71 22.31
CA THR A 20 0.09 -0.27 21.28
C THR A 20 0.84 -0.05 19.96
N GLY A 21 1.26 1.18 19.65
CA GLY A 21 2.03 1.48 18.44
C GLY A 21 3.42 0.83 18.40
N LYS A 22 3.95 0.37 19.53
CA LYS A 22 5.27 -0.27 19.64
C LYS A 22 5.43 -1.47 18.69
N GLN A 23 4.36 -2.23 18.44
CA GLN A 23 4.37 -3.36 17.50
C GLN A 23 4.82 -2.96 16.09
N TRP A 24 4.53 -1.74 15.67
CA TRP A 24 4.85 -1.21 14.34
C TRP A 24 6.00 -0.21 14.37
N GLY A 25 6.72 -0.08 15.50
CA GLY A 25 7.80 0.89 15.66
C GLY A 25 7.35 2.34 15.77
N VAL A 26 6.06 2.60 16.01
CA VAL A 26 5.50 3.96 16.03
C VAL A 26 5.02 4.33 17.44
N SER A 27 5.26 5.58 17.87
CA SER A 27 4.85 6.05 19.20
C SER A 27 3.41 6.59 19.25
N ARG A 28 2.85 6.96 18.10
CA ARG A 28 1.49 7.51 17.94
C ARG A 28 0.65 6.55 17.11
N ALA A 29 -0.47 6.08 17.66
CA ALA A 29 -1.42 5.21 16.96
C ALA A 29 -2.84 5.50 17.45
N ARG A 30 -3.87 5.07 16.71
CA ARG A 30 -5.28 5.24 17.10
C ARG A 30 -6.14 4.05 16.68
N TRP A 31 -7.39 4.08 17.15
CA TRP A 31 -8.44 3.11 16.85
C TRP A 31 -9.56 3.77 16.05
N PRO A 32 -9.41 3.99 14.73
CA PRO A 32 -10.44 4.60 13.90
C PRO A 32 -11.57 3.60 13.60
N VAL A 33 -12.47 3.43 14.57
CA VAL A 33 -13.56 2.44 14.54
C VAL A 33 -14.36 2.52 13.24
N LYS A 34 -14.81 3.72 12.86
CA LYS A 34 -15.62 3.93 11.65
C LYS A 34 -14.88 3.46 10.38
N SER A 35 -13.64 3.90 10.19
CA SER A 35 -12.84 3.54 9.00
C SER A 35 -12.54 2.04 8.95
N ALA A 36 -12.25 1.43 10.10
CA ALA A 36 -12.00 -0.01 10.19
C ALA A 36 -13.22 -0.85 9.78
N HIS A 37 -14.43 -0.43 10.15
CA HIS A 37 -15.66 -1.11 9.70
C HIS A 37 -15.84 -1.03 8.18
N PHE A 38 -15.72 0.15 7.58
CA PHE A 38 -15.86 0.29 6.12
C PHE A 38 -14.82 -0.53 5.35
N LEU A 39 -13.59 -0.62 5.84
CA LEU A 39 -12.56 -1.47 5.24
C LEU A 39 -12.87 -2.96 5.41
N ALA A 40 -13.37 -3.39 6.56
CA ALA A 40 -13.75 -4.78 6.79
C ALA A 40 -14.91 -5.22 5.88
N ASP A 41 -15.90 -4.34 5.69
CA ASP A 41 -17.03 -4.61 4.80
C ASP A 41 -16.59 -4.68 3.33
N LEU A 42 -15.67 -3.80 2.91
CA LEU A 42 -15.11 -3.82 1.57
C LEU A 42 -14.28 -5.09 1.30
N LEU A 43 -13.51 -5.56 2.29
CA LEU A 43 -12.75 -6.80 2.17
C LEU A 43 -13.65 -8.03 2.03
N LYS A 44 -14.74 -8.12 2.80
CA LYS A 44 -15.74 -9.20 2.65
C LYS A 44 -16.40 -9.19 1.28
N ASN A 45 -16.69 -8.00 0.76
CA ASN A 45 -17.23 -7.87 -0.60
C ASN A 45 -16.20 -8.32 -1.65
N ALA A 46 -14.93 -7.95 -1.47
CA ALA A 46 -13.85 -8.35 -2.37
C ALA A 46 -13.59 -9.87 -2.34
N GLU A 47 -13.68 -10.49 -1.17
CA GLU A 47 -13.63 -11.95 -0.99
C GLU A 47 -14.76 -12.65 -1.73
N ALA A 48 -16.02 -12.20 -1.55
CA ALA A 48 -17.16 -12.75 -2.29
C ALA A 48 -17.01 -12.57 -3.82
N ASN A 49 -16.45 -11.45 -4.27
CA ASN A 49 -16.16 -11.25 -5.69
C ASN A 49 -15.05 -12.19 -6.19
N ALA A 50 -14.07 -12.52 -5.36
CA ALA A 50 -13.01 -13.47 -5.70
C ALA A 50 -13.56 -14.90 -5.80
N ASP A 51 -14.44 -15.31 -4.88
CA ASP A 51 -15.16 -16.59 -4.94
C ASP A 51 -15.96 -16.72 -6.25
N THR A 52 -16.70 -15.67 -6.63
CA THR A 52 -17.48 -15.70 -7.89
C THR A 52 -16.60 -15.76 -9.13
N LYS A 53 -15.34 -15.30 -9.04
CA LYS A 53 -14.35 -15.38 -10.12
C LYS A 53 -13.58 -16.70 -10.11
N GLY A 54 -13.75 -17.55 -9.10
CA GLY A 54 -13.03 -18.81 -8.95
C GLY A 54 -11.56 -18.67 -8.55
N LEU A 55 -11.20 -17.57 -7.89
CA LEU A 55 -9.87 -17.38 -7.31
C LEU A 55 -9.76 -18.13 -5.97
N ASP A 56 -8.56 -18.57 -5.59
CA ASP A 56 -8.34 -19.21 -4.29
C ASP A 56 -8.35 -18.19 -3.14
N THR A 57 -9.42 -18.19 -2.33
CA THR A 57 -9.58 -17.26 -1.20
C THR A 57 -8.51 -17.40 -0.13
N GLY A 58 -7.86 -18.57 0.00
CA GLY A 58 -6.77 -18.78 0.94
C GLY A 58 -5.47 -18.07 0.54
N ALA A 59 -5.27 -17.85 -0.75
CA ALA A 59 -4.04 -17.28 -1.33
C ALA A 59 -4.15 -15.80 -1.71
N LEU A 60 -5.30 -15.15 -1.47
CA LEU A 60 -5.51 -13.74 -1.83
C LEU A 60 -4.65 -12.80 -1.00
N ILE A 61 -3.96 -11.90 -1.68
CA ILE A 61 -3.19 -10.81 -1.10
C ILE A 61 -3.71 -9.46 -1.59
N VAL A 62 -3.66 -8.45 -0.72
CA VAL A 62 -3.96 -7.06 -1.10
C VAL A 62 -2.76 -6.50 -1.87
N LYS A 63 -2.89 -6.41 -3.20
CA LYS A 63 -1.85 -5.85 -4.08
C LYS A 63 -1.84 -4.32 -4.05
N HIS A 64 -3.02 -3.72 -4.07
CA HIS A 64 -3.16 -2.28 -4.12
C HIS A 64 -4.36 -1.82 -3.29
N ILE A 65 -4.14 -0.77 -2.50
CA ILE A 65 -5.20 -0.05 -1.79
C ILE A 65 -4.97 1.44 -1.94
N GLN A 66 -6.00 2.16 -2.37
CA GLN A 66 -5.95 3.60 -2.55
C GLN A 66 -7.18 4.24 -1.91
N VAL A 67 -6.97 5.41 -1.29
CA VAL A 67 -8.05 6.19 -0.69
C VAL A 67 -7.97 7.62 -1.21
N ASN A 68 -9.00 8.04 -1.94
CA ASN A 68 -9.11 9.35 -2.57
C ASN A 68 -10.14 10.22 -1.82
N GLN A 69 -9.98 11.54 -1.89
CA GLN A 69 -10.96 12.47 -1.30
C GLN A 69 -12.21 12.54 -2.18
N ALA A 70 -13.38 12.46 -1.54
CA ALA A 70 -14.67 12.62 -2.21
C ALA A 70 -15.21 14.05 -2.03
N PRO A 71 -16.20 14.49 -2.85
CA PRO A 71 -16.81 15.81 -2.72
C PRO A 71 -17.34 16.09 -1.31
N LYS A 72 -17.01 17.27 -0.78
CA LYS A 72 -17.31 17.63 0.62
C LYS A 72 -18.77 18.06 0.80
N GLY A 73 -19.48 17.40 1.71
CA GLY A 73 -20.80 17.86 2.15
C GLY A 73 -20.70 19.09 3.04
N ARG A 74 -21.41 20.18 2.72
CA ARG A 74 -21.33 21.46 3.45
C ARG A 74 -22.52 21.66 4.38
N ARG A 75 -22.26 21.91 5.66
CA ARG A 75 -23.23 22.35 6.68
C ARG A 75 -22.85 23.72 7.23
N ARG A 76 -23.80 24.42 7.84
CA ARG A 76 -23.56 25.72 8.49
C ARG A 76 -23.26 25.53 9.97
N THR A 77 -22.29 26.28 10.48
CA THR A 77 -22.03 26.43 11.92
C THR A 77 -22.17 27.90 12.28
N TYR A 78 -23.10 28.20 13.17
CA TYR A 78 -23.27 29.54 13.73
C TYR A 78 -22.19 29.81 14.77
N ARG A 79 -21.56 30.97 14.69
CA ARG A 79 -20.49 31.42 15.58
C ARG A 79 -20.85 32.77 16.18
N ALA A 80 -20.07 33.20 17.17
CA ALA A 80 -20.27 34.48 17.85
C ALA A 80 -20.37 35.66 16.85
N HIS A 81 -21.13 36.68 17.25
CA HIS A 81 -21.38 37.91 16.47
C HIS A 81 -22.02 37.67 15.09
N GLY A 82 -22.90 36.66 14.97
CA GLY A 82 -23.65 36.40 13.73
C GLY A 82 -22.81 35.80 12.59
N ARG A 83 -21.59 35.34 12.87
CA ARG A 83 -20.72 34.73 11.86
C ARG A 83 -21.22 33.34 11.45
N ILE A 84 -21.17 33.05 10.15
CA ILE A 84 -21.53 31.74 9.60
C ILE A 84 -20.31 31.11 8.95
N ASN A 85 -19.81 30.02 9.54
CA ASN A 85 -18.70 29.25 9.00
C ASN A 85 -19.20 27.91 8.44
N PRO A 86 -18.51 27.33 7.45
CA PRO A 86 -18.81 25.97 7.00
C PRO A 86 -18.29 24.92 7.97
N TYR A 87 -19.11 23.89 8.19
CA TYR A 87 -18.64 22.59 8.65
C TYR A 87 -18.71 21.62 7.48
N MET A 88 -17.54 21.23 6.98
CA MET A 88 -17.42 20.36 5.82
C MET A 88 -17.20 18.92 6.29
N THR A 89 -18.00 18.01 5.75
CA THR A 89 -17.75 16.59 5.85
C THR A 89 -16.61 16.23 4.91
N ASN A 90 -15.70 15.36 5.34
CA ASN A 90 -14.60 14.85 4.51
C ASN A 90 -14.84 13.36 4.19
N PRO A 91 -15.65 13.04 3.17
CA PRO A 91 -15.83 11.66 2.70
C PRO A 91 -14.63 11.20 1.86
N CYS A 92 -14.52 9.89 1.63
CA CYS A 92 -13.48 9.29 0.80
C CYS A 92 -14.03 8.19 -0.12
N HIS A 93 -13.33 7.97 -1.23
CA HIS A 93 -13.49 6.80 -2.10
C HIS A 93 -12.35 5.82 -1.78
N ILE A 94 -12.69 4.55 -1.59
CA ILE A 94 -11.73 3.50 -1.29
C ILE A 94 -11.74 2.51 -2.44
N GLU A 95 -10.56 2.24 -2.99
CA GLU A 95 -10.35 1.30 -4.07
C GLU A 95 -9.37 0.22 -3.59
N LEU A 96 -9.68 -1.04 -3.86
CA LEU A 96 -8.91 -2.18 -3.40
C LEU A 96 -8.82 -3.24 -4.50
N ILE A 97 -7.60 -3.74 -4.71
CA ILE A 97 -7.29 -4.80 -5.69
C ILE A 97 -6.66 -5.96 -4.93
N LEU A 98 -7.30 -7.12 -5.02
CA LEU A 98 -6.78 -8.40 -4.57
C LEU A 98 -6.19 -9.16 -5.75
N THR A 99 -5.08 -9.85 -5.52
CA THR A 99 -4.50 -10.82 -6.44
C THR A 99 -4.16 -12.08 -5.68
N GLU A 100 -4.08 -13.22 -6.37
CA GLU A 100 -3.46 -14.41 -5.80
C GLU A 100 -1.96 -14.14 -5.57
N GLY A 101 -1.40 -14.73 -4.52
CA GLY A 101 0.03 -14.65 -4.24
C GLY A 101 0.83 -15.23 -5.40
N GLU A 102 1.77 -14.44 -5.94
CA GLU A 102 2.66 -14.91 -7.00
C GLU A 102 3.56 -16.03 -6.46
N GLU A 103 3.65 -17.14 -7.22
CA GLU A 103 4.80 -18.04 -7.12
C GLU A 103 6.07 -17.27 -7.51
N VAL A 104 7.20 -17.60 -6.88
CA VAL A 104 8.49 -16.92 -7.12
C VAL A 104 8.90 -17.10 -8.59
N VAL A 105 8.57 -16.14 -9.44
CA VAL A 105 8.99 -16.15 -10.84
C VAL A 105 10.48 -15.84 -10.91
N GLN A 106 11.26 -16.80 -11.39
CA GLN A 106 12.70 -16.65 -11.64
C GLN A 106 12.93 -15.46 -12.58
N LYS A 107 13.79 -14.53 -12.17
CA LYS A 107 14.16 -13.38 -13.00
C LYS A 107 14.75 -13.88 -14.31
N ALA A 108 14.28 -13.35 -15.44
CA ALA A 108 14.83 -13.69 -16.75
C ALA A 108 16.36 -13.51 -16.73
N PRO A 109 17.14 -14.44 -17.32
CA PRO A 109 18.59 -14.32 -17.35
C PRO A 109 18.96 -13.07 -18.15
N VAL A 110 19.37 -12.02 -17.44
CA VAL A 110 19.98 -10.86 -18.08
C VAL A 110 21.32 -11.33 -18.60
N ALA A 111 21.47 -11.37 -19.92
CA ALA A 111 22.78 -11.54 -20.54
C ALA A 111 23.67 -10.40 -20.02
N LYS A 112 24.60 -10.72 -19.11
CA LYS A 112 25.62 -9.78 -18.70
C LYS A 112 26.49 -9.53 -19.93
N GLU A 113 26.26 -8.42 -20.63
CA GLU A 113 27.23 -7.93 -21.60
C GLU A 113 28.52 -7.65 -20.83
N THR A 114 29.50 -8.55 -20.95
CA THR A 114 30.81 -8.36 -20.35
C THR A 114 31.54 -7.28 -21.12
N HIS A 115 31.58 -6.07 -20.56
CA HIS A 115 32.38 -4.99 -21.12
C HIS A 115 33.88 -5.31 -20.92
N LEU A 116 34.54 -5.78 -21.99
CA LEU A 116 35.96 -6.14 -21.96
C LEU A 116 36.84 -4.92 -22.20
N SER A 117 37.81 -4.69 -21.31
CA SER A 117 38.87 -3.69 -21.53
C SER A 117 39.71 -4.07 -22.76
N SER A 118 40.37 -3.08 -23.38
CA SER A 118 41.21 -3.30 -24.58
C SER A 118 42.28 -4.37 -24.37
N ARG A 119 42.85 -4.46 -23.15
CA ARG A 119 43.83 -5.48 -22.76
C ARG A 119 43.22 -6.88 -22.74
N GLN A 120 42.02 -7.04 -22.19
CA GLN A 120 41.30 -8.32 -22.11
C GLN A 120 40.89 -8.82 -23.51
N ARG A 121 40.50 -7.91 -24.41
CA ARG A 121 40.21 -8.22 -25.82
C ARG A 121 41.45 -8.77 -26.54
N GLY A 122 42.61 -8.13 -26.37
CA GLY A 122 43.86 -8.60 -26.98
C GLY A 122 44.32 -9.96 -26.47
N THR A 123 44.11 -10.27 -25.19
CA THR A 123 44.46 -11.58 -24.62
C THR A 123 43.55 -12.69 -25.12
N GLN A 124 42.24 -12.42 -25.28
CA GLN A 124 41.30 -13.38 -25.87
C GLN A 124 41.65 -13.71 -27.32
N ILE A 125 41.96 -12.70 -28.14
CA ILE A 125 42.36 -12.91 -29.54
C ILE A 125 43.61 -13.78 -29.62
N ARG A 126 44.62 -13.47 -28.80
CA ARG A 126 45.86 -14.26 -28.76
C ARG A 126 45.63 -15.70 -28.32
N ARG A 127 44.79 -15.89 -27.30
CA ARG A 127 44.42 -17.22 -26.79
C ARG A 127 43.68 -18.03 -27.85
N ALA A 128 42.71 -17.42 -28.55
CA ALA A 128 41.97 -18.07 -29.63
C ALA A 128 42.85 -18.49 -30.81
N LEU A 129 43.94 -17.75 -31.09
CA LEU A 129 44.92 -18.11 -32.13
C LEU A 129 45.88 -19.24 -31.71
N ILE A 130 46.02 -19.52 -30.41
CA ILE A 130 46.89 -20.56 -29.87
C ILE A 130 46.11 -21.86 -29.63
N GLU A 131 44.84 -21.76 -29.25
CA GLU A 131 43.94 -22.91 -29.02
C GLU A 131 43.25 -23.43 -30.30
N ALA A 132 43.44 -22.77 -31.46
CA ALA A 132 43.00 -23.22 -32.79
C ALA A 132 44.12 -23.93 -33.55
#